data_AF-K9X877-F1
#
_entry.id   AF-K9X877-F1
#
_cell.length_a   1.000
_cell.length_b   1.000
_cell.length_c   1.000
_cell.angle_alpha   90.00
_cell.angle_beta   90.00
_cell.angle_gamma   90.00
#
_symmetry.space_group_name_H-M   'P 1'
#
loop_
_entity.id
_entity.type
_entity.pdbx_description
1 polymer ?
#
loop_
_entity_poly.entity_id
_entity_poly.type
_entity_poly.pdbx_seq_one_letter_code
_entity_poly.pdbx_strand_id
1 'polypeptide(L)' 'MKDKNYSFKGSPNAGLVLSILAIVGAIAVFLVGFSG' A
#
# COMPACT_ATOMS: atom_id res chain seq x y z
N MET A 1 -20.96 -1.42 22.96
CA MET A 1 -20.54 -1.39 21.56
C MET A 1 -19.78 -2.68 21.33
N LYS A 2 -20.28 -3.59 20.49
CA LYS A 2 -19.67 -4.91 20.27
C LYS A 2 -18.22 -4.67 19.88
N ASP A 3 -17.31 -4.98 20.79
CA ASP A 3 -15.89 -4.71 20.71
C ASP A 3 -15.40 -5.23 19.37
N LYS A 4 -15.21 -4.30 18.43
CA LYS A 4 -14.67 -4.62 17.12
C LYS A 4 -13.32 -5.21 17.47
N ASN A 5 -13.19 -6.52 17.25
CA ASN A 5 -11.97 -7.29 17.43
C ASN A 5 -10.92 -6.70 16.48
N TYR A 6 -10.36 -5.55 16.88
CA TYR A 6 -9.27 -4.90 16.18
C TYR A 6 -8.05 -5.74 16.50
N SER A 7 -7.85 -6.73 15.64
CA SER A 7 -6.65 -7.54 15.66
C SER A 7 -5.49 -6.62 15.28
N PHE A 8 -4.72 -6.17 16.28
CA PHE A 8 -3.40 -5.55 16.08
C PHE A 8 -2.47 -6.44 15.26
N LYS A 9 -2.78 -7.75 15.19
CA LYS A 9 -2.37 -8.63 14.11
C LYS A 9 -3.09 -8.20 12.82
N GLY A 10 -2.57 -7.16 12.17
CA GLY A 10 -3.00 -6.77 10.83
C GLY A 10 -2.85 -7.95 9.85
N SER A 11 -3.46 -7.82 8.67
CA SER A 11 -3.30 -8.84 7.61
C SER A 11 -1.81 -9.09 7.37
N PRO A 12 -1.34 -10.36 7.38
CA PRO A 12 0.07 -10.70 7.12
C PRO A 12 0.60 -10.11 5.80
N ASN A 13 -0.31 -9.83 4.88
CA ASN A 13 0.00 -9.35 3.54
C ASN A 13 -0.12 -7.83 3.40
N ALA A 14 -0.56 -7.11 4.44
CA ALA A 14 -0.76 -5.65 4.37
C ALA A 14 0.54 -4.91 4.03
N GLY A 15 1.66 -5.31 4.63
CA GLY A 15 2.97 -4.74 4.31
C GLY A 15 3.37 -4.98 2.86
N LEU A 16 3.12 -6.18 2.33
CA LEU A 16 3.42 -6.53 0.95
C LEU A 16 2.59 -5.69 -0.04
N VAL A 17 1.30 -5.52 0.23
CA VAL A 17 0.40 -4.69 -0.60
C VAL A 17 0.85 -3.23 -0.61
N LEU A 18 1.22 -2.67 0.55
CA LEU A 18 1.71 -1.30 0.66
C LEU A 18 3.02 -1.10 -0.12
N SER A 19 3.95 -2.05 -0.03
CA SER A 19 5.21 -2.01 -0.79
C SER A 19 4.97 -2.05 -2.29
N ILE A 20 4.08 -2.92 -2.77
CA ILE A 20 3.73 -2.98 -4.20
C ILE A 20 3.10 -1.65 -4.64
N LEU A 21 2.17 -1.12 -3.87
CA LEU A 21 1.50 0.14 -4.19
C LEU A 21 2.49 1.31 -4.27
N ALA A 22 3.46 1.37 -3.34
CA ALA A 22 4.51 2.39 -3.35
C ALA A 22 5.41 2.29 -4.59
N ILE A 23 5.82 1.08 -4.97
CA ILE A 23 6.67 0.85 -6.15
C ILE A 23 5.91 1.23 -7.42
N VAL A 24 4.67 0.75 -7.59
CA VAL A 24 3.84 1.05 -8.76
C VAL A 24 3.56 2.56 -8.84
N GLY A 25 3.24 3.20 -7.72
CA GLY A 25 3.04 4.64 -7.64
C GLY A 25 4.29 5.43 -8.03
N ALA A 26 5.46 5.04 -7.53
CA ALA A 26 6.73 5.68 -7.88
C ALA A 26 7.03 5.55 -9.38
N ILE A 27 6.83 4.37 -9.97
CA ILE A 27 7.02 4.16 -11.42
C ILE A 27 6.05 5.02 -12.22
N ALA A 28 4.77 5.04 -11.85
CA ALA A 28 3.76 5.83 -12.55
C ALA A 28 4.08 7.33 -12.52
N VAL A 29 4.45 7.86 -11.34
CA VAL A 29 4.86 9.27 -11.20
C VAL A 29 6.13 9.56 -11.99
N PHE A 30 7.09 8.65 -11.99
CA PHE A 30 8.33 8.82 -12.76
C PHE A 30 8.07 8.82 -14.27
N LEU A 31 7.29 7.88 -14.79
CA LEU A 31 6.94 7.82 -16.20
C LEU A 31 6.14 9.05 -16.63
N VAL A 32 5.14 9.47 -15.85
CA VAL A 32 4.34 10.67 -16.19
C VAL A 32 5.18 11.95 -16.06
N GLY A 33 6.05 12.04 -15.05
CA GLY A 33 6.86 13.24 -14.79
C GLY A 33 8.03 13.42 -15.76
N PHE A 34 8.52 12.34 -16.38
CA PHE A 34 9.66 12.37 -17.30
C PHE A 34 9.33 11.96 -18.74
N SER A 35 8.08 11.57 -19.04
CA SER A 35 7.57 11.44 -20.41
C SER A 35 7.28 12.81 -21.01
N GLY A 36 8.34 13.59 -21.22
CA GLY A 36 8.36 14.73 -22.13
C GLY A 36 8.61 14.29 -23.56
#